data_AF-A0A1S9CRQ6-F1
#
_entry.id   AF-A0A1S9CRQ6-F1
#
_cell.length_a   1.000
_cell.length_b   1.000
_cell.length_c   1.000
_cell.angle_alpha   90.00
_cell.angle_beta   90.00
_cell.angle_gamma   90.00
#
_symmetry.space_group_name_H-M   'P 1'
#
loop_
_entity.id
_entity.type
_entity.pdbx_description
1 polymer ?
#
loop_
_entity_poly.entity_id
_entity_poly.type
_entity_poly.pdbx_seq_one_letter_code
_entity_poly.pdbx_strand_id
1 'polypeptide(L)'
;MNAKNYNFNYSSVLCINDKLSDNINKRLDFKKGYYYPFLCMSYDLTQAIDPSRAVQLITESGYKITLKDKELLHYFDIEKILFNRYQPNEI
;
A
#
# COMPACT_ATOMS: atom_id res chain seq x y z
N MET A 1 -18.69 24.23 -7.86
CA MET A 1 -17.60 23.38 -8.38
C MET A 1 -18.15 21.97 -8.51
N ASN A 2 -18.24 21.41 -9.72
CA ASN A 2 -18.63 20.01 -9.89
C ASN A 2 -17.60 19.13 -9.19
N ALA A 3 -17.98 18.51 -8.07
CA ALA A 3 -17.20 17.44 -7.48
C ALA A 3 -17.10 16.34 -8.55
N LYS A 4 -15.91 16.15 -9.11
CA LYS A 4 -15.69 15.05 -10.03
C LYS A 4 -15.87 13.76 -9.23
N ASN A 5 -16.85 12.94 -9.62
CA ASN A 5 -17.08 11.62 -9.04
C ASN A 5 -15.92 10.70 -9.43
N TYR A 6 -14.81 10.79 -8.71
CA TYR A 6 -13.64 9.94 -8.92
C TYR A 6 -13.89 8.59 -8.29
N ASN A 7 -14.11 7.57 -9.11
CA ASN A 7 -14.16 6.18 -8.66
C ASN A 7 -12.96 5.43 -9.23
N PHE A 8 -12.16 4.81 -8.36
CA PHE A 8 -11.06 3.97 -8.80
C PHE A 8 -10.90 2.77 -7.88
N ASN A 9 -10.43 1.67 -8.46
CA ASN A 9 -10.07 0.49 -7.69
C ASN A 9 -8.57 0.50 -7.39
N TYR A 10 -8.17 -0.09 -6.27
CA TYR A 10 -6.78 -0.23 -5.90
C TYR A 10 -6.56 -1.52 -5.12
N SER A 11 -5.38 -2.11 -5.30
CA SER A 11 -4.93 -3.24 -4.50
C SER A 11 -4.22 -2.74 -3.25
N SER A 12 -4.40 -3.47 -2.16
CA SER A 12 -3.78 -3.17 -0.87
C SER A 12 -3.20 -4.44 -0.26
N VAL A 13 -2.08 -4.31 0.44
CA VAL A 13 -1.34 -5.43 1.03
C VAL A 13 -1.32 -5.30 2.55
N LEU A 14 -1.45 -6.42 3.26
CA LEU A 14 -1.48 -6.44 4.71
C LEU A 14 -0.10 -6.12 5.31
N CYS A 15 -0.05 -5.12 6.19
CA CYS A 15 1.09 -4.88 7.06
C CYS A 15 1.09 -5.88 8.22
N ILE A 16 2.17 -6.64 8.38
CA ILE A 16 2.35 -7.67 9.43
C ILE A 16 3.30 -7.25 10.55
N ASN A 17 4.09 -6.20 10.33
CA ASN A 17 4.97 -5.65 11.34
C ASN A 17 4.98 -4.13 11.26
N ASP A 18 4.99 -3.47 12.43
CA ASP A 18 5.02 -2.02 12.47
C ASP A 18 6.32 -1.49 11.84
N LYS A 19 6.20 -0.48 10.99
CA LYS A 19 7.35 0.29 10.49
C LYS A 19 7.16 1.72 10.97
N LEU A 20 7.78 2.05 12.08
CA LEU A 20 7.79 3.41 12.62
C LEU A 20 9.05 4.11 12.15
N SER A 21 8.90 5.25 11.49
CA SER A 21 10.03 6.08 11.08
C SER A 21 10.59 6.81 12.30
N ASP A 22 11.88 6.63 12.58
CA ASP A 22 12.60 7.38 13.64
C ASP A 22 12.72 8.90 13.32
N ASN A 23 12.42 9.30 12.08
CA ASN A 23 12.36 10.71 11.70
C ASN A 23 11.05 11.37 12.14
N ILE A 24 11.08 12.69 12.33
CA ILE A 24 9.95 13.55 12.73
C ILE A 24 8.68 13.34 11.87
N ASN A 25 8.81 12.81 10.66
CA ASN A 25 7.70 12.52 9.75
C ASN A 25 7.02 11.17 10.03
N LYS A 26 6.16 11.13 11.06
CA LYS A 26 5.22 10.03 11.33
C LYS A 26 4.28 9.66 10.16
N ARG A 27 4.25 10.49 9.11
CA ARG A 27 3.46 10.28 7.88
C ARG A 27 3.95 9.10 7.03
N LEU A 28 5.08 8.51 7.40
CA LEU A 28 5.72 7.35 6.78
C LEU A 28 5.51 6.05 7.58
N ASP A 29 4.72 6.11 8.66
CA ASP A 29 4.52 4.97 9.54
C ASP A 29 3.51 3.97 8.95
N PHE A 30 3.81 2.68 9.12
CA PHE A 30 2.90 1.58 8.82
C PHE A 30 2.56 0.82 10.09
N LYS A 31 1.28 0.51 10.25
CA LYS A 31 0.74 -0.16 11.43
C LYS A 31 0.31 -1.59 11.10
N LYS A 32 0.75 -2.52 11.93
CA LYS A 32 0.40 -3.93 11.86
C LYS A 32 -1.12 -4.12 11.88
N GLY A 33 -1.60 -5.01 11.01
CA GLY A 33 -3.02 -5.33 10.84
C GLY A 33 -3.76 -4.44 9.85
N TYR A 34 -3.12 -3.39 9.32
CA TYR A 34 -3.73 -2.49 8.34
C TYR A 34 -3.34 -2.87 6.92
N TYR A 35 -4.25 -2.63 5.98
CA TYR A 35 -4.01 -2.80 4.56
C TYR A 35 -3.61 -1.47 3.94
N TYR A 36 -2.48 -1.48 3.23
CA TYR A 36 -1.96 -0.27 2.59
C TYR A 36 -2.01 -0.40 1.07
N PRO A 37 -2.50 0.62 0.35
CA PRO A 37 -2.45 0.63 -1.11
C PRO A 37 -1.02 0.48 -1.61
N PHE A 38 -0.85 -0.23 -2.72
CA PHE A 38 0.47 -0.38 -3.32
C PHE A 38 0.44 -0.25 -4.85
N LEU A 39 1.61 0.03 -5.43
CA LEU A 39 1.90 -0.09 -6.85
C LEU A 39 3.03 -1.10 -7.04
N CYS A 40 2.80 -2.12 -7.87
CA CYS A 40 3.74 -3.19 -8.10
C CYS A 40 3.57 -3.77 -9.50
N MET A 41 4.60 -3.60 -10.33
CA MET A 41 4.55 -4.04 -11.73
C MET A 41 4.44 -5.56 -11.87
N SER A 42 5.07 -6.35 -10.99
CA SER A 42 4.89 -7.81 -11.02
C SER A 42 3.44 -8.19 -10.74
N TYR A 43 2.83 -7.58 -9.73
CA TYR A 43 1.43 -7.84 -9.41
C TYR A 43 0.49 -7.47 -10.57
N ASP A 44 0.72 -6.33 -11.23
CA ASP A 44 -0.11 -5.92 -12.36
C ASP A 44 -0.04 -6.92 -13.54
N LEU A 45 1.12 -7.58 -13.73
CA LEU A 45 1.35 -8.52 -14.82
C LEU A 45 0.92 -9.96 -14.49
N THR A 46 1.16 -10.40 -13.25
CA THR A 46 1.03 -11.83 -12.88
C THR A 46 0.06 -12.07 -11.74
N GLN A 47 -0.58 -11.03 -11.19
CA GLN A 47 -1.40 -11.08 -9.97
C GLN A 47 -0.65 -11.64 -8.75
N ALA A 48 0.68 -11.57 -8.77
CA ALA A 48 1.56 -11.99 -7.68
C ALA A 48 2.68 -10.95 -7.49
N ILE A 49 2.99 -10.62 -6.24
CA ILE A 49 4.10 -9.72 -5.94
C ILE A 49 5.40 -10.53 -5.99
N ASP A 50 6.27 -10.18 -6.93
CA ASP A 50 7.67 -10.61 -6.93
C ASP A 50 8.46 -9.73 -5.95
N PRO A 51 8.91 -10.25 -4.79
CA PRO A 51 9.59 -9.45 -3.77
C PRO A 51 10.95 -8.93 -4.23
N SER A 52 11.57 -9.52 -5.27
CA SER A 52 12.82 -9.00 -5.82
C SER A 52 12.65 -7.66 -6.55
N ARG A 53 11.40 -7.29 -6.86
CA ARG A 53 11.04 -6.04 -7.52
C ARG A 53 10.59 -4.99 -6.52
N ALA A 54 10.69 -3.73 -6.95
CA ALA A 54 10.23 -2.61 -6.17
C ALA A 54 8.70 -2.63 -6.00
N VAL A 55 8.24 -2.49 -4.76
CA VAL A 55 6.84 -2.31 -4.39
C VAL A 55 6.69 -0.94 -3.73
N GLN A 56 5.84 -0.09 -4.28
CA GLN A 56 5.58 1.24 -3.73
C GLN A 56 4.34 1.20 -2.85
N LEU A 57 4.51 1.31 -1.55
CA LEU A 57 3.45 1.39 -0.55
C LEU A 57 3.03 2.84 -0.38
N ILE A 58 1.74 3.08 -0.25
CA ILE A 58 1.16 4.42 -0.09
C ILE A 58 0.57 4.54 1.31
N THR A 59 0.99 5.57 2.05
CA THR A 59 0.47 5.85 3.39
C THR A 59 -0.86 6.61 3.34
N GLU A 60 -1.58 6.67 4.45
CA GLU A 60 -2.83 7.45 4.56
C GLU A 60 -2.62 8.94 4.24
N SER A 61 -1.41 9.46 4.51
CA SER A 61 -1.03 10.85 4.19
C SER A 61 -0.64 11.05 2.72
N GLY A 62 -0.74 10.01 1.88
CA GLY A 62 -0.40 10.05 0.45
C GLY A 62 1.10 9.96 0.15
N TYR A 63 1.95 9.69 1.15
CA TYR A 63 3.38 9.49 0.93
C TYR A 63 3.64 8.10 0.38
N LYS A 64 4.70 7.98 -0.43
CA LYS A 64 5.11 6.73 -1.04
C LYS A 64 6.42 6.23 -0.43
N ILE A 65 6.46 4.96 -0.08
CA ILE A 65 7.67 4.25 0.33
C ILE A 65 7.90 3.09 -0.62
N THR A 66 9.13 2.96 -1.10
CA THR A 66 9.53 1.83 -1.94
C THR A 66 10.23 0.78 -1.10
N LEU A 67 9.72 -0.45 -1.09
CA LEU A 67 10.31 -1.61 -0.41
C LEU A 67 10.62 -2.72 -1.42
N LYS A 68 11.54 -3.61 -1.05
CA LYS A 68 11.88 -4.82 -1.80
C LYS A 68 12.52 -5.87 -0.90
N ASP A 69 12.69 -7.06 -1.45
CA ASP A 69 13.41 -8.20 -0.88
C ASP A 69 12.95 -8.48 0.57
N LYS A 70 13.92 -8.72 1.46
CA LYS A 70 13.69 -9.01 2.88
C LYS A 70 13.00 -7.86 3.61
N GLU A 71 13.20 -6.62 3.17
CA GLU A 71 12.58 -5.49 3.84
C GLU A 71 11.07 -5.48 3.61
N LEU A 72 10.63 -5.72 2.36
CA LEU A 72 9.21 -5.86 2.05
C LEU A 72 8.58 -7.00 2.86
N LEU A 73 9.20 -8.18 2.82
CA LEU A 73 8.69 -9.38 3.49
C LEU A 73 8.72 -9.28 5.02
N HIS A 74 9.54 -8.39 5.57
CA HIS A 74 9.57 -8.13 7.00
C HIS A 74 8.35 -7.35 7.48
N TYR A 75 7.83 -6.42 6.66
CA TYR A 75 6.74 -5.53 7.05
C TYR A 75 5.39 -5.91 6.44
N PHE A 76 5.36 -6.65 5.32
CA PHE A 76 4.15 -6.93 4.56
C PHE A 76 4.01 -8.41 4.17
N ASP A 77 2.77 -8.90 4.27
CA ASP A 77 2.35 -10.23 3.81
C ASP A 77 1.85 -10.14 2.37
N ILE A 78 2.74 -10.41 1.43
CA ILE A 78 2.52 -10.22 -0.01
C ILE A 78 1.50 -11.19 -0.62
N GLU A 79 1.06 -12.22 0.14
CA GLU A 79 0.01 -13.15 -0.27
C GLU A 79 -1.39 -12.65 0.17
N LYS A 80 -1.46 -11.70 1.12
CA LYS A 80 -2.71 -11.12 1.60
C LYS A 80 -2.98 -9.78 0.95
N ILE A 81 -3.63 -9.85 -0.21
CA ILE A 81 -4.01 -8.70 -1.01
C ILE A 81 -5.52 -8.53 -1.04
N LEU A 82 -5.99 -7.31 -0.77
CA LEU A 82 -7.39 -6.93 -0.91
C LEU A 82 -7.56 -5.93 -2.06
N PHE A 83 -8.60 -6.15 -2.85
CA PHE A 83 -9.04 -5.23 -3.89
C PHE A 83 -10.13 -4.32 -3.35
N ASN A 84 -9.82 -3.02 -3.26
CA ASN A 84 -10.73 -2.02 -2.71
C ASN A 84 -11.21 -1.08 -3.81
N ARG A 85 -12.37 -0.47 -3.59
CA ARG A 85 -12.96 0.56 -4.44
C ARG A 85 -13.07 1.85 -3.65
N TYR A 86 -12.46 2.92 -4.15
CA TYR A 86 -12.64 4.26 -3.60
C TYR A 86 -13.82 4.95 -4.30
N GLN A 87 -14.82 5.37 -3.52
CA GLN A 87 -15.91 6.25 -3.97
C GLN A 87 -16.08 7.42 -2.98
N PRO A 88 -15.91 8.68 -3.40
CA PRO A 88 -15.91 9.84 -2.52
C PRO A 88 -17.30 10.26 -1.99
N ASN A 89 -18.39 9.60 -2.39
CA ASN A 89 -19.77 10.04 -2.12
C ASN A 89 -20.67 8.97 -1.47
N GLU A 90 -20.19 8.26 -0.46
CA GLU A 90 -21.09 7.52 0.45
C GLU A 90 -21.04 8.20 1.84
N ILE A 91 -21.80 9.29 1.98
CA ILE A 91 -22.29 9.83 3.26
C ILE A 91 -23.80 9.96 3.13
#